data_AF-A0A7V4UXH4-F1
#
_entry.id   AF-A0A7V4UXH4-F1
#
_cell.length_a   1.000
_cell.length_b   1.000
_cell.length_c   1.000
_cell.angle_alpha   90.00
_cell.angle_beta   90.00
_cell.angle_gamma   90.00
#
_symmetry.space_group_name_H-M   'P 1'
#
loop_
_entity.id
_entity.type
_entity.pdbx_description
1 polymer ?
#
loop_
_entity_poly.entity_id
_entity_poly.type
_entity_poly.pdbx_seq_one_letter_code
_entity_poly.pdbx_strand_id
1 'polypeptide(L)'
;MSKLFVVGIGPGGLNHMTLEAREAIERAEVVVGYQTYLEFIEPLLQGKEVVSSGMMREVERCSQALSIAASGKRVALVSSGDAGI
;
A
#
# COMPACT_ATOMS: atom_id res chain seq x y z
N MET A 1 -16.48 -2.46 7.45
CA MET A 1 -16.09 -1.06 7.70
C MET A 1 -14.92 -0.76 6.79
N SER A 2 -15.00 0.29 5.96
CA SER A 2 -13.90 0.70 5.09
C SER A 2 -12.76 1.31 5.91
N LYS A 3 -11.52 1.11 5.46
CA LYS A 3 -10.33 1.67 6.10
C LYS A 3 -9.24 1.87 5.07
N LEU A 4 -8.56 3.01 5.13
CA LEU A 4 -7.34 3.28 4.38
C LEU A 4 -6.17 3.24 5.37
N PHE A 5 -5.26 2.29 5.17
CA PHE A 5 -3.98 2.24 5.84
C PHE A 5 -2.96 2.99 4.99
N VAL A 6 -2.22 3.92 5.60
CA VAL A 6 -1.08 4.58 4.96
C VAL A 6 0.17 3.93 5.55
N VAL A 7 0.90 3.17 4.73
CA VAL A 7 1.88 2.20 5.21
C VAL A 7 3.25 2.56 4.66
N GLY A 8 4.17 2.91 5.57
CA GLY A 8 5.60 2.95 5.28
C GLY A 8 6.21 1.54 5.42
N ILE A 9 6.90 1.06 4.39
CA ILE A 9 7.54 -0.28 4.40
C ILE A 9 9.01 -0.23 4.85
N GLY A 10 9.46 0.91 5.38
CA GLY A 10 10.86 1.11 5.75
C GLY A 10 11.79 1.13 4.54
N PRO A 11 13.09 0.84 4.69
CA PRO A 11 14.08 0.94 3.61
C PRO A 11 13.85 -0.03 2.43
N GLY A 12 12.86 -0.93 2.53
CA GLY A 12 12.51 -1.93 1.51
C GLY A 12 12.76 -3.35 2.00
N GLY A 13 11.98 -4.30 1.48
CA GLY A 13 12.08 -5.72 1.79
C GLY A 13 11.35 -6.15 3.08
N LEU A 14 10.88 -7.40 3.08
CA LEU A 14 10.02 -7.97 4.13
C LEU A 14 10.67 -8.04 5.52
N ASN A 15 12.01 -8.07 5.60
CA ASN A 15 12.72 -8.16 6.87
C ASN A 15 12.89 -6.81 7.57
N HIS A 16 12.62 -5.71 6.89
CA HIS A 16 12.86 -4.35 7.38
C HIS A 16 11.58 -3.58 7.71
N MET A 17 10.41 -4.20 7.50
CA MET A 17 9.12 -3.64 7.88
C MET A 17 8.80 -3.93 9.34
N THR A 18 8.04 -3.03 9.96
CA THR A 18 7.45 -3.29 11.26
C THR A 18 6.37 -4.38 11.14
N LEU A 19 6.09 -5.06 12.25
CA LEU A 19 4.99 -6.02 12.30
C LEU A 19 3.64 -5.37 11.95
N GLU A 20 3.42 -4.14 12.40
CA GLU A 20 2.20 -3.38 12.12
C GLU A 20 2.02 -3.09 10.63
N ALA A 21 3.09 -2.70 9.92
CA ALA A 21 3.05 -2.47 8.47
C ALA A 21 2.66 -3.75 7.72
N ARG A 22 3.24 -4.89 8.11
CA ARG A 22 2.92 -6.20 7.52
C ARG A 22 1.45 -6.56 7.75
N GLU A 23 0.97 -6.45 8.99
CA GLU A 23 -0.42 -6.78 9.32
C GLU A 23 -1.43 -5.88 8.59
N ALA A 24 -1.10 -4.59 8.41
CA ALA A 24 -1.94 -3.67 7.66
C ALA A 24 -2.10 -4.11 6.19
N ILE A 25 -1.01 -4.51 5.54
CA ILE A 25 -1.03 -5.03 4.17
C ILE A 25 -1.77 -6.36 4.11
N GLU A 26 -1.53 -7.28 5.04
CA GLU A 26 -2.21 -8.59 5.10
C GLU A 26 -3.73 -8.45 5.25
N ARG A 27 -4.21 -7.47 6.05
CA ARG A 27 -5.64 -7.20 6.26
C ARG A 27 -6.32 -6.48 5.09
N ALA A 28 -5.55 -5.84 4.20
CA ALA A 28 -6.06 -5.11 3.06
C ALA A 28 -6.58 -6.04 1.97
N GLU A 29 -7.65 -5.62 1.29
CA GLU A 29 -8.21 -6.26 0.10
C GLU A 29 -7.57 -5.70 -1.18
N VAL A 30 -7.20 -4.41 -1.14
CA VAL A 30 -6.54 -3.71 -2.23
C VAL A 30 -5.24 -3.08 -1.73
N VAL A 31 -4.16 -3.27 -2.49
CA VAL A 31 -2.88 -2.61 -2.25
C VAL A 31 -2.61 -1.62 -3.37
N VAL A 32 -2.36 -0.37 -3.00
CA VAL A 32 -2.11 0.73 -3.92
C VAL A 32 -0.68 1.24 -3.67
N GLY A 33 0.13 1.38 -4.72
CA GLY A 33 1.53 1.79 -4.54
C GLY A 33 2.23 2.19 -5.82
N TYR A 34 3.41 2.79 -5.68
CA TYR A 34 4.33 2.91 -6.82
C TYR A 34 4.91 1.52 -7.14
N GLN A 35 4.99 1.19 -8.44
CA GLN A 35 5.39 -0.13 -8.94
C GLN A 35 6.63 -0.71 -8.20
N THR A 36 7.71 0.07 -8.08
CA THR A 36 8.94 -0.38 -7.40
C THR A 36 8.73 -0.72 -5.92
N TYR A 37 7.84 -0.03 -5.22
CA TYR A 37 7.58 -0.30 -3.81
C TYR A 37 6.76 -1.58 -3.63
N LEU A 38 5.87 -1.87 -4.58
CA LEU A 38 5.07 -3.10 -4.60
C LEU A 38 5.95 -4.32 -4.85
N GLU A 39 6.97 -4.19 -5.69
CA GLU A 39 7.96 -5.25 -5.95
C GLU A 39 8.72 -5.67 -4.68
N PHE A 40 9.00 -4.74 -3.77
CA PHE A 40 9.66 -5.07 -2.48
C PHE A 40 8.80 -5.91 -1.53
N ILE A 41 7.49 -6.01 -1.78
CA ILE A 41 6.53 -6.69 -0.92
C ILE A 41 5.69 -7.72 -1.70
N GLU A 42 6.13 -8.14 -2.89
CA GLU A 42 5.38 -9.04 -3.78
C GLU A 42 4.75 -10.26 -3.06
N PRO A 43 5.42 -10.95 -2.12
CA PRO A 43 4.81 -12.07 -1.40
C PRO A 43 3.56 -11.70 -0.58
N LEU A 44 3.43 -10.45 -0.15
CA LEU A 44 2.26 -9.95 0.60
C LEU A 44 1.09 -9.55 -0.31
N LEU A 45 1.29 -9.51 -1.64
CA LEU A 45 0.26 -9.09 -2.61
C LEU A 45 -0.60 -10.25 -3.11
N GLN A 46 -0.24 -11.50 -2.81
CA GLN A 46 -0.95 -12.68 -3.28
C GLN A 46 -2.43 -12.66 -2.84
N GLY A 47 -3.32 -12.86 -3.82
CA GLY A 47 -4.78 -12.88 -3.60
C GLY A 47 -5.42 -11.52 -3.34
N LYS A 48 -4.66 -10.41 -3.50
CA LYS A 48 -5.16 -9.04 -3.33
C LYS A 48 -5.33 -8.37 -4.70
N GLU A 49 -6.21 -7.37 -4.76
CA GLU A 49 -6.23 -6.45 -5.90
C GLU A 49 -5.05 -5.49 -5.78
N VAL A 50 -4.31 -5.29 -6.88
CA VAL A 50 -3.12 -4.45 -6.89
C VAL A 50 -3.31 -3.30 -7.87
N VAL A 51 -3.15 -2.08 -7.38
CA VAL A 51 -3.19 -0.86 -8.19
C VAL A 51 -1.80 -0.21 -8.14
N SER A 52 -1.08 -0.29 -9.25
CA SER A 52 0.22 0.35 -9.38
C SER A 52 0.12 1.69 -10.12
N SER A 53 0.96 2.63 -9.74
CA SER A 53 1.19 3.86 -10.50
C SER A 53 2.63 3.95 -10.98
N GLY A 54 2.87 4.83 -11.96
CA GLY A 54 4.22 5.29 -12.31
C GLY A 54 4.73 6.38 -11.35
N MET A 55 5.94 6.88 -11.64
CA MET A 55 6.53 8.04 -10.95
C MET A 55 5.75 9.32 -11.24
N MET A 56 5.83 10.32 -10.34
CA MET A 56 5.21 11.65 -10.46
C MET A 56 3.67 11.62 -10.55
N ARG A 57 3.06 10.60 -9.94
CA ARG A 57 1.61 10.35 -9.92
C ARG A 57 1.05 10.26 -8.50
N GLU A 58 1.70 10.91 -7.54
CA GLU A 58 1.39 10.83 -6.11
C GLU A 58 -0.07 11.23 -5.83
N VAL A 59 -0.51 12.37 -6.37
CA VAL A 59 -1.87 12.88 -6.18
C VAL A 59 -2.92 11.94 -6.76
N GLU A 60 -2.66 11.42 -7.96
CA GLU A 60 -3.55 10.48 -8.63
C GLU A 60 -3.64 9.16 -7.84
N ARG A 61 -2.50 8.62 -7.39
CA ARG A 61 -2.41 7.41 -6.58
C ARG A 61 -3.18 7.55 -5.26
N CYS A 62 -3.00 8.66 -4.55
CA CYS A 62 -3.75 8.96 -3.33
C CYS A 62 -5.26 9.06 -3.60
N SER A 63 -5.65 9.76 -4.67
CA SER A 63 -7.07 9.91 -5.05
C SER A 63 -7.71 8.55 -5.38
N GLN A 64 -7.00 7.68 -6.09
CA GLN A 64 -7.47 6.33 -6.37
C GLN A 64 -7.62 5.51 -5.09
N ALA A 65 -6.63 5.52 -4.19
CA ALA A 65 -6.71 4.80 -2.91
C ALA A 65 -7.91 5.25 -2.06
N LEU A 66 -8.16 6.57 -1.99
CA LEU A 66 -9.32 7.14 -1.30
C LEU A 66 -10.64 6.70 -1.94
N SER A 67 -10.74 6.76 -3.27
CA SER A 67 -11.95 6.32 -4.00
C SER A 67 -12.26 4.84 -3.76
N ILE A 68 -11.23 3.99 -3.81
CA ILE A 68 -11.38 2.55 -3.54
C ILE A 68 -11.80 2.31 -2.09
N ALA A 69 -11.20 3.00 -1.12
CA ALA A 69 -11.61 2.90 0.27
C ALA A 69 -13.06 3.36 0.49
N ALA A 70 -13.48 4.45 -0.19
CA ALA A 70 -14.85 4.95 -0.15
C ALA A 70 -15.87 3.95 -0.72
N SER A 71 -15.45 3.04 -1.61
CA SER A 71 -16.28 1.93 -2.11
C SER A 71 -16.55 0.81 -1.09
N GLY A 72 -15.98 0.91 0.13
CA GLY A 72 -16.20 -0.06 1.21
C GLY A 72 -15.03 -1.01 1.47
N LYS A 73 -14.00 -1.00 0.62
CA LYS A 73 -12.84 -1.90 0.71
C LYS A 73 -11.83 -1.45 1.78
N ARG A 74 -11.06 -2.41 2.30
CA ARG A 74 -9.86 -2.15 3.10
C ARG A 74 -8.67 -1.97 2.17
N VAL A 75 -8.04 -0.81 2.21
CA VAL A 75 -6.99 -0.41 1.26
C VAL A 75 -5.69 -0.15 2.01
N ALA A 76 -4.57 -0.66 1.51
CA ALA A 76 -3.23 -0.27 1.95
C ALA A 76 -2.57 0.59 0.87
N LEU A 77 -2.29 1.86 1.18
CA LEU A 77 -1.48 2.75 0.37
C LEU A 77 -0.02 2.64 0.83
N VAL A 78 0.84 2.13 -0.03
CA VAL A 78 2.24 1.80 0.27
C VAL A 78 3.18 2.91 -0.18
N SER A 79 4.02 3.34 0.75
CA SER A 79 5.19 4.20 0.53
C SER A 79 6.45 3.48 0.98
N SER A 80 7.59 3.76 0.32
CA SER A 80 8.91 3.42 0.87
C SER A 80 9.22 4.30 2.09
N GLY A 81 10.09 3.84 2.97
CA GLY A 81 10.46 4.56 4.18
C GLY A 81 9.28 4.73 5.14
N ASP A 82 9.09 5.96 5.60
CA ASP A 82 7.95 6.41 6.36
C ASP A 82 6.98 7.16 5.44
N ALA A 83 5.68 6.95 5.60
CA ALA A 83 4.69 7.53 4.69
C ALA A 83 4.35 9.00 4.98
N GLY A 84 4.83 9.57 6.08
CA GLY A 84 4.69 10.98 6.42
C GLY A 84 5.82 11.87 5.89
N ILE A 85 6.79 11.31 5.17
CA ILE A 85 7.95 11.98 4.57
C ILE A 85 7.79 12.02 3.05
#